data_AF-A0A658IBG5-F1
#
_entry.id   AF-A0A658IBG5-F1
#
_cell.length_a   1.000
_cell.length_b   1.000
_cell.length_c   1.000
_cell.angle_alpha   90.00
_cell.angle_beta   90.00
_cell.angle_gamma   90.00
#
_symmetry.space_group_name_H-M   'P 1'
#
loop_
_entity.id
_entity.type
_entity.pdbx_description
1 polymer ?
#
loop_
_entity_poly.entity_id
_entity_poly.type
_entity_poly.pdbx_seq_one_letter_code
_entity_poly.pdbx_strand_id
1 'polypeptide(L)'
;DVCQWAALWTPAKIIDDAVARIREQVGDDKVILGLSGGVDSSVTAMLLHRAIGKNLTCVFVDNGLLRLNEAEQVMDMFGDHFGLNIVHVPAEERFLSALAGENDPEAKRKIIGRVFVEVFDEEALKLEDVKWLAQGTIYPDVIESAASATGKAHVIKSHHNVGGLPKEMKMGLVEPLKELFKDEVRK
;
A
#
# COMPACT_ATOMS: atom_id res chain seq x y z
N ASP A 1 -34.74 13.90 -3.81
CA ASP A 1 -36.21 14.05 -3.88
C ASP A 1 -36.92 12.79 -4.32
N VAL A 2 -36.70 12.28 -5.54
CA VAL A 2 -37.39 11.07 -6.02
C VAL A 2 -37.00 9.81 -5.23
N CYS A 3 -35.71 9.51 -5.07
CA CYS A 3 -35.25 8.29 -4.39
C CYS A 3 -35.24 8.38 -2.86
N GLN A 4 -35.45 9.59 -2.29
CA GLN A 4 -35.44 9.85 -0.84
C GLN A 4 -34.20 9.34 -0.06
N TRP A 5 -33.05 9.18 -0.73
CA TRP A 5 -31.82 8.78 -0.06
C TRP A 5 -31.19 9.93 0.70
N ALA A 6 -30.69 9.62 1.90
CA ALA A 6 -29.87 10.55 2.65
C ALA A 6 -28.45 10.61 2.05
N ALA A 7 -27.90 11.82 1.90
CA ALA A 7 -26.53 12.04 1.41
C ALA A 7 -25.51 11.80 2.53
N LEU A 8 -25.34 10.53 2.91
CA LEU A 8 -24.45 10.13 4.02
C LEU A 8 -23.01 9.85 3.55
N TRP A 9 -22.79 9.75 2.24
CA TRP A 9 -21.46 9.55 1.65
C TRP A 9 -20.67 10.86 1.66
N THR A 10 -19.99 11.12 2.77
CA THR A 10 -19.17 12.32 3.00
C THR A 10 -17.80 11.90 3.52
N PRO A 11 -16.71 12.65 3.25
CA PRO A 11 -15.36 12.25 3.63
C PRO A 11 -15.22 11.88 5.11
N ALA A 12 -15.81 12.68 6.00
CA ALA A 12 -15.79 12.39 7.44
C ALA A 12 -16.42 11.04 7.79
N LYS A 13 -17.60 10.74 7.22
CA LYS A 13 -18.30 9.47 7.46
C LYS A 13 -17.60 8.28 6.83
N ILE A 14 -16.98 8.47 5.67
CA ILE A 14 -16.15 7.44 5.01
C ILE A 14 -14.96 7.09 5.89
N ILE A 15 -14.28 8.10 6.45
CA ILE A 15 -13.15 7.87 7.36
C ILE A 15 -13.61 7.13 8.63
N ASP A 16 -14.70 7.56 9.24
CA ASP A 16 -15.21 6.92 10.47
C ASP A 16 -15.64 5.46 10.22
N ASP A 17 -16.31 5.20 9.10
CA ASP A 17 -16.69 3.85 8.65
C ASP A 17 -15.45 2.97 8.36
N ALA A 18 -14.48 3.49 7.61
CA ALA A 18 -13.24 2.77 7.30
C ALA A 18 -12.47 2.42 8.58
N VAL A 19 -12.36 3.36 9.52
CA VAL A 19 -11.70 3.12 10.83
C VAL A 19 -12.44 2.05 11.63
N ALA A 20 -13.77 2.06 11.64
CA ALA A 20 -14.57 1.04 12.33
C ALA A 20 -14.35 -0.35 11.71
N ARG A 21 -14.41 -0.46 10.37
CA ARG A 21 -14.18 -1.71 9.64
C ARG A 21 -12.77 -2.26 9.85
N ILE A 22 -11.74 -1.41 9.82
CA ILE A 22 -10.36 -1.81 10.10
C ILE A 22 -10.26 -2.41 11.51
N ARG A 23 -10.82 -1.74 12.52
CA ARG A 23 -10.77 -2.22 13.91
C ARG A 23 -11.50 -3.55 14.10
N GLU A 24 -12.66 -3.71 13.47
CA GLU A 24 -13.43 -4.95 13.51
C GLU A 24 -12.67 -6.11 12.83
N GLN A 25 -12.07 -5.85 11.67
CA GLN A 25 -11.36 -6.87 10.91
C GLN A 25 -10.04 -7.31 11.56
N VAL A 26 -9.26 -6.35 12.04
CA VAL A 26 -7.88 -6.56 12.52
C VAL A 26 -7.82 -6.79 14.02
N GLY A 27 -8.73 -6.21 14.80
CA GLY A 27 -8.67 -6.23 16.26
C GLY A 27 -7.35 -5.68 16.78
N ASP A 28 -6.67 -6.48 17.61
CA ASP A 28 -5.36 -6.16 18.20
C ASP A 28 -4.18 -6.75 17.41
N ASP A 29 -4.42 -7.35 16.24
CA ASP A 29 -3.37 -7.92 15.42
C ASP A 29 -2.45 -6.84 14.81
N LYS A 30 -1.21 -7.21 14.50
CA LYS A 30 -0.27 -6.32 13.82
C LYS A 30 -0.50 -6.33 12.30
N VAL A 31 -0.41 -5.13 11.73
CA VAL A 31 -0.56 -4.87 10.29
C VAL A 31 0.75 -4.30 9.76
N ILE A 32 1.21 -4.82 8.63
CA ILE A 32 2.30 -4.21 7.86
C ILE A 32 1.78 -3.53 6.61
N LEU A 33 2.46 -2.47 6.19
CA LEU A 33 2.14 -1.73 4.97
C LEU A 33 3.43 -1.33 4.25
N GLY A 34 3.51 -1.58 2.95
CA GLY A 34 4.52 -0.97 2.09
C GLY A 34 4.20 0.51 1.86
N LEU A 35 4.96 1.40 2.47
CA LEU A 35 4.85 2.84 2.26
C LEU A 35 5.68 3.22 1.04
N SER A 36 5.12 4.03 0.14
CA SER A 36 5.80 4.44 -1.11
C SER A 36 5.88 5.95 -1.32
N GLY A 37 5.31 6.75 -0.40
CA GLY A 37 5.15 8.20 -0.59
C GLY A 37 4.04 8.59 -1.59
N GLY A 38 3.47 7.63 -2.30
CA GLY A 38 2.29 7.84 -3.15
C GLY A 38 1.03 8.14 -2.34
N VAL A 39 0.06 8.81 -2.98
CA VAL A 39 -1.19 9.22 -2.30
C VAL A 39 -1.95 8.04 -1.68
N ASP A 40 -2.07 6.91 -2.36
CA ASP A 40 -2.90 5.80 -1.88
C ASP A 40 -2.28 5.07 -0.68
N SER A 41 -0.98 4.79 -0.74
CA SER A 41 -0.24 4.18 0.38
C SER A 41 -0.19 5.12 1.59
N SER A 42 -0.04 6.43 1.34
CA SER A 42 -0.06 7.47 2.38
C SER A 42 -1.40 7.54 3.10
N VAL A 43 -2.52 7.61 2.37
CA VAL A 43 -3.86 7.69 2.97
C VAL A 43 -4.21 6.39 3.68
N THR A 44 -3.82 5.24 3.12
CA THR A 44 -3.96 3.93 3.78
C THR A 44 -3.19 3.89 5.09
N ALA A 45 -1.94 4.37 5.11
CA ALA A 45 -1.14 4.46 6.33
C ALA A 45 -1.83 5.31 7.41
N MET A 46 -2.38 6.48 7.02
CA MET A 46 -3.07 7.37 7.95
C MET A 46 -4.38 6.78 8.49
N LEU A 47 -5.17 6.09 7.65
CA LEU A 47 -6.39 5.42 8.11
C LEU A 47 -6.08 4.29 9.10
N LEU A 48 -5.07 3.46 8.79
CA LEU A 48 -4.62 2.40 9.69
C LEU A 48 -4.05 2.99 10.98
N HIS A 49 -3.21 4.02 10.91
CA HIS A 49 -2.67 4.67 12.09
C HIS A 49 -3.78 5.23 12.99
N ARG A 50 -4.80 5.88 12.40
CA ARG A 50 -5.97 6.36 13.16
C ARG A 50 -6.79 5.22 13.77
N ALA A 51 -6.85 4.06 13.11
CA ALA A 51 -7.60 2.91 13.58
C ALA A 51 -6.88 2.13 14.68
N ILE A 52 -5.62 1.74 14.46
CA ILE A 52 -4.89 0.75 15.27
C ILE A 52 -3.56 1.28 15.85
N GLY A 53 -3.18 2.53 15.53
CA GLY A 53 -2.01 3.21 16.10
C GLY A 53 -0.74 2.39 15.98
N LYS A 54 -0.17 2.01 17.13
CA LYS A 54 1.10 1.28 17.27
C LYS A 54 1.13 -0.11 16.64
N ASN A 55 -0.03 -0.70 16.34
CA ASN A 55 -0.10 -2.03 15.71
C ASN A 55 0.18 -1.96 14.20
N LEU A 56 0.24 -0.76 13.62
CA LEU A 56 0.71 -0.54 12.26
C LEU A 56 2.24 -0.43 12.23
N THR A 57 2.87 -1.16 11.32
CA THR A 57 4.27 -0.95 10.93
C THR A 57 4.34 -0.66 9.43
N CYS A 58 4.87 0.50 9.06
CA CYS A 58 5.12 0.86 7.67
C CYS A 58 6.55 0.46 7.31
N VAL A 59 6.74 -0.16 6.15
CA VAL A 59 8.06 -0.43 5.58
C VAL A 59 8.22 0.49 4.38
N PHE A 60 9.21 1.39 4.44
CA PHE A 60 9.55 2.30 3.36
C PHE A 60 10.87 1.84 2.73
N VAL A 61 10.80 1.32 1.51
CA VAL A 61 11.97 0.83 0.76
C VAL A 61 12.48 1.94 -0.15
N ASP A 62 13.63 2.53 0.21
CA ASP A 62 14.32 3.46 -0.65
C ASP A 62 15.12 2.69 -1.70
N ASN A 63 14.59 2.66 -2.92
CA ASN A 63 15.16 1.94 -4.04
C ASN A 63 16.22 2.75 -4.82
N GLY A 64 16.53 3.99 -4.41
CA GLY A 64 17.45 4.88 -5.11
C GLY A 64 16.91 5.43 -6.43
N LEU A 65 15.62 5.23 -6.74
CA LEU A 65 14.95 5.72 -7.95
C LEU A 65 13.88 6.78 -7.64
N LEU A 66 13.92 7.32 -6.42
CA LEU A 66 13.01 8.35 -5.93
C LEU A 66 13.42 9.74 -6.44
N ARG A 67 12.55 10.72 -6.26
CA ARG A 67 12.89 12.12 -6.54
C ARG A 67 13.83 12.67 -5.46
N LEU A 68 14.50 13.77 -5.79
CA LEU A 68 15.38 14.47 -4.87
C LEU A 68 14.66 14.77 -3.54
N ASN A 69 15.25 14.31 -2.43
CA ASN A 69 14.77 14.47 -1.05
C ASN A 69 13.40 13.83 -0.75
N GLU A 70 12.86 12.98 -1.63
CA GLU A 70 11.56 12.35 -1.40
C GLU A 70 11.59 11.40 -0.20
N ALA A 71 12.67 10.64 -0.02
CA ALA A 71 12.84 9.75 1.13
C ALA A 71 12.83 10.52 2.47
N GLU A 72 13.60 11.61 2.54
CA GLU A 72 13.66 12.50 3.72
C GLU A 72 12.27 13.08 4.04
N GLN A 73 11.58 13.63 3.03
CA GLN A 73 10.23 14.17 3.20
C GLN A 73 9.22 13.14 3.70
N VAL A 74 9.32 11.89 3.26
CA VAL A 74 8.46 10.79 3.73
C VAL A 74 8.75 10.50 5.20
N MET A 75 10.01 10.39 5.59
CA MET A 75 10.41 10.11 6.97
C MET A 75 10.02 11.23 7.93
N ASP A 76 10.30 12.48 7.58
CA ASP A 76 9.96 13.66 8.39
C ASP A 76 8.44 13.78 8.59
N MET A 77 7.67 13.63 7.51
CA MET A 77 6.23 13.81 7.57
C MET A 77 5.54 12.67 8.31
N PHE A 78 5.80 11.42 7.94
CA PHE A 78 5.07 10.29 8.51
C PHE A 78 5.66 9.82 9.85
N GLY A 79 6.99 9.81 9.97
CA GLY A 79 7.69 9.40 11.19
C GLY A 79 7.60 10.49 12.26
N ASP A 80 8.25 11.63 12.02
CA ASP A 80 8.42 12.65 13.07
C ASP A 80 7.14 13.44 13.35
N HIS A 81 6.41 13.84 12.32
CA HIS A 81 5.23 14.70 12.49
C HIS A 81 3.96 13.92 12.85
N PHE A 82 3.70 12.77 12.21
CA PHE A 82 2.52 11.94 12.47
C PHE A 82 2.76 10.79 13.44
N GLY A 83 4.01 10.45 13.78
CA GLY A 83 4.32 9.40 14.75
C GLY A 83 4.04 7.99 14.24
N LEU A 84 4.12 7.74 12.93
CA LEU A 84 4.01 6.40 12.37
C LEU A 84 5.27 5.59 12.68
N ASN A 85 5.10 4.31 12.98
CA ASN A 85 6.22 3.38 13.06
C ASN A 85 6.68 3.02 11.64
N ILE A 86 7.84 3.55 11.22
CA ILE A 86 8.39 3.34 9.88
C ILE A 86 9.74 2.63 9.97
N VAL A 87 9.83 1.47 9.32
CA VAL A 87 11.08 0.79 9.01
C VAL A 87 11.60 1.36 7.69
N HIS A 88 12.62 2.20 7.76
CA HIS A 88 13.30 2.72 6.58
C HIS A 88 14.38 1.73 6.10
N VAL A 89 14.29 1.32 4.84
CA VAL A 89 15.20 0.34 4.23
C VAL A 89 15.99 0.99 3.10
N PRO A 90 17.25 1.38 3.33
CA PRO A 90 18.12 1.86 2.26
C PRO A 90 18.53 0.67 1.37
N ALA A 91 17.99 0.62 0.15
CA ALA A 91 18.20 -0.49 -0.79
C ALA A 91 18.74 -0.05 -2.16
N GLU A 92 19.14 1.22 -2.33
CA GLU A 92 19.66 1.80 -3.57
C GLU A 92 20.67 0.88 -4.28
N GLU A 93 21.74 0.46 -3.59
CA GLU A 93 22.78 -0.37 -4.19
C GLU A 93 22.22 -1.69 -4.73
N ARG A 94 21.27 -2.31 -4.02
CA ARG A 94 20.65 -3.58 -4.44
C ARG A 94 19.82 -3.41 -5.71
N PHE A 95 19.05 -2.33 -5.82
CA PHE A 95 18.26 -2.02 -7.00
C PHE A 95 19.15 -1.63 -8.19
N LEU A 96 20.11 -0.74 -8.00
CA LEU A 96 21.01 -0.30 -9.07
C LEU A 96 21.88 -1.46 -9.59
N SER A 97 22.37 -2.32 -8.70
CA SER A 97 23.11 -3.52 -9.09
C SER A 97 22.24 -4.50 -9.88
N ALA A 98 20.98 -4.70 -9.47
CA ALA A 98 20.06 -5.58 -10.19
C ALA A 98 19.65 -5.03 -11.57
N LEU A 99 19.68 -3.70 -11.74
CA LEU A 99 19.36 -3.02 -13.00
C LEU A 99 20.57 -2.86 -13.93
N ALA A 100 21.78 -3.18 -13.46
CA ALA A 100 23.01 -2.96 -14.21
C ALA A 100 22.99 -3.68 -15.56
N GLY A 101 23.15 -2.91 -16.64
CA GLY A 101 23.18 -3.43 -18.02
C GLY A 101 21.82 -3.73 -18.64
N GLU A 102 20.70 -3.56 -17.92
CA GLU A 102 19.36 -3.78 -18.47
C GLU A 102 18.84 -2.53 -19.19
N ASN A 103 18.43 -2.71 -20.45
CA ASN A 103 17.91 -1.63 -21.29
C ASN A 103 16.40 -1.79 -21.57
N ASP A 104 15.87 -3.00 -21.53
CA ASP A 104 14.47 -3.27 -21.82
C ASP A 104 13.57 -2.73 -20.69
N PRO A 105 12.59 -1.87 -21.00
CA PRO A 105 11.76 -1.25 -19.98
C PRO A 105 10.89 -2.26 -19.21
N GLU A 106 10.42 -3.32 -19.86
CA GLU A 106 9.59 -4.34 -19.20
C GLU A 106 10.43 -5.24 -18.29
N ALA A 107 11.64 -5.59 -18.70
CA ALA A 107 12.61 -6.27 -17.85
C ALA A 107 12.96 -5.42 -16.62
N LYS A 108 13.21 -4.12 -16.79
CA LYS A 108 13.42 -3.20 -15.65
C LYS A 108 12.24 -3.19 -14.68
N ARG A 109 11.00 -3.12 -15.18
CA ARG A 109 9.79 -3.19 -14.33
C ARG A 109 9.75 -4.48 -13.51
N LYS A 110 10.02 -5.63 -14.14
CA LYS A 110 10.06 -6.93 -13.46
C LYS A 110 11.17 -7.03 -12.43
N ILE A 111 12.36 -6.50 -12.74
CA ILE A 111 13.50 -6.46 -11.81
C ILE A 111 13.15 -5.62 -10.58
N ILE A 112 12.66 -4.39 -10.78
CA ILE A 112 12.26 -3.49 -9.68
C ILE A 112 11.18 -4.15 -8.82
N GLY A 113 10.15 -4.72 -9.44
CA GLY A 113 9.07 -5.41 -8.71
C GLY A 113 9.58 -6.58 -7.89
N ARG A 114 10.42 -7.44 -8.48
CA ARG A 114 11.01 -8.60 -7.79
C ARG A 114 11.88 -8.17 -6.60
N VAL A 115 12.82 -7.25 -6.82
CA VAL A 115 13.73 -6.79 -5.75
C VAL A 115 12.96 -6.10 -4.63
N PHE A 116 11.91 -5.34 -4.95
CA PHE A 116 11.04 -4.75 -3.95
C PHE A 116 10.35 -5.80 -3.07
N VAL A 117 9.76 -6.84 -3.68
CA VAL A 117 9.11 -7.93 -2.92
C VAL A 117 10.13 -8.65 -2.04
N GLU A 118 11.31 -8.99 -2.56
CA GLU A 118 12.37 -9.63 -1.77
C GLU A 118 12.76 -8.80 -0.54
N VAL A 119 13.01 -7.49 -0.73
CA VAL A 119 13.38 -6.59 0.37
C VAL A 119 12.23 -6.44 1.37
N PHE A 120 11.00 -6.27 0.89
CA PHE A 120 9.84 -6.12 1.76
C PHE A 120 9.58 -7.40 2.58
N ASP A 121 9.71 -8.57 1.97
CA ASP A 121 9.56 -9.85 2.64
C ASP A 121 10.65 -10.08 3.69
N GLU A 122 11.90 -9.74 3.38
CA GLU A 122 13.02 -9.80 4.33
C GLU A 122 12.74 -8.94 5.57
N GLU A 123 12.15 -7.75 5.42
CA GLU A 123 11.75 -6.92 6.55
C GLU A 123 10.51 -7.47 7.28
N ALA A 124 9.51 -7.95 6.55
CA ALA A 124 8.31 -8.52 7.13
C ALA A 124 8.63 -9.74 8.01
N LEU A 125 9.60 -10.57 7.62
CA LEU A 125 10.05 -11.74 8.39
C LEU A 125 10.78 -11.37 9.69
N LYS A 126 11.32 -10.15 9.81
CA LYS A 126 11.92 -9.65 11.06
C LYS A 126 10.89 -9.19 12.07
N LEU A 127 9.65 -8.95 11.62
CA LEU A 127 8.56 -8.48 12.47
C LEU A 127 7.80 -9.67 13.05
N GLU A 128 7.73 -9.71 14.38
CA GLU A 128 6.98 -10.76 15.09
C GLU A 128 5.47 -10.48 15.07
N ASP A 129 4.67 -11.53 14.94
CA ASP A 129 3.19 -11.53 15.06
C ASP A 129 2.43 -10.68 14.03
N VAL A 130 3.04 -10.40 12.88
CA VAL A 130 2.31 -9.76 11.77
C VAL A 130 1.33 -10.75 11.16
N LYS A 131 0.04 -10.40 11.18
CA LYS A 131 -1.02 -11.24 10.59
C LYS A 131 -1.65 -10.64 9.34
N TRP A 132 -1.47 -9.34 9.12
CA TRP A 132 -2.16 -8.61 8.06
C TRP A 132 -1.19 -7.81 7.21
N LEU A 133 -1.39 -7.86 5.90
CA LEU A 133 -0.80 -6.92 4.96
C LEU A 133 -1.88 -5.94 4.50
N ALA A 134 -1.59 -4.65 4.63
CA ALA A 134 -2.42 -3.61 4.08
C ALA A 134 -2.00 -3.21 2.67
N GLN A 135 -2.99 -2.87 1.83
CA GLN A 135 -2.77 -2.36 0.47
C GLN A 135 -3.68 -1.16 0.20
N GLY A 136 -3.16 -0.18 -0.54
CA GLY A 136 -3.90 1.00 -0.98
C GLY A 136 -4.73 0.78 -2.25
N THR A 137 -5.24 -0.42 -2.47
CA THR A 137 -6.07 -0.78 -3.63
C THR A 137 -7.31 0.11 -3.68
N ILE A 138 -7.59 0.74 -4.82
CA ILE A 138 -8.76 1.60 -5.00
C ILE A 138 -9.81 0.95 -5.91
N TYR A 139 -11.04 1.48 -5.89
CA TYR A 139 -12.16 0.89 -6.60
C TYR A 139 -11.94 0.68 -8.12
N PRO A 140 -11.28 1.60 -8.85
CA PRO A 140 -10.88 1.35 -10.24
C PRO A 140 -10.05 0.07 -10.44
N ASP A 141 -9.16 -0.27 -9.50
CA ASP A 141 -8.30 -1.47 -9.61
C ASP A 141 -9.13 -2.75 -9.44
N VAL A 142 -10.15 -2.72 -8.58
CA VAL A 142 -11.11 -3.82 -8.39
C VAL A 142 -11.93 -4.06 -9.67
N ILE A 143 -12.39 -2.98 -10.31
CA ILE A 143 -13.14 -3.07 -11.57
C ILE A 143 -12.27 -3.66 -12.68
N GLU A 144 -11.02 -3.20 -12.82
CA GLU A 144 -10.09 -3.72 -13.84
C GLU A 144 -9.83 -5.22 -13.64
N SER A 145 -9.66 -5.65 -12.39
CA SER A 145 -9.46 -7.06 -12.03
C SER A 145 -10.68 -7.94 -12.34
N ALA A 146 -11.89 -7.44 -12.09
CA ALA A 146 -13.13 -8.14 -12.42
C ALA A 146 -13.36 -8.24 -13.95
N ALA A 147 -12.99 -7.19 -14.70
CA ALA A 147 -13.10 -7.15 -16.15
C ALA A 147 -12.09 -8.09 -16.85
N SER A 148 -10.91 -8.25 -16.26
CA SER A 148 -9.88 -9.19 -16.76
C SER A 148 -10.20 -10.64 -16.39
N ALA A 149 -10.82 -10.92 -15.24
CA ALA A 149 -11.34 -12.25 -14.90
C ALA A 149 -12.46 -12.74 -15.86
N THR A 150 -13.18 -11.81 -16.49
CA THR A 150 -14.24 -12.10 -17.47
C THR A 150 -13.73 -12.09 -18.93
N GLY A 151 -12.42 -11.92 -19.15
CA GLY A 151 -11.77 -12.03 -20.46
C GLY A 151 -12.06 -10.91 -21.46
N LYS A 152 -12.69 -9.81 -21.04
CA LYS A 152 -13.11 -8.71 -21.93
C LYS A 152 -12.23 -7.46 -21.87
N ALA A 153 -11.22 -7.42 -21.01
CA ALA A 153 -10.34 -6.26 -20.86
C ALA A 153 -8.87 -6.63 -21.12
N HIS A 154 -8.19 -5.77 -21.89
CA HIS A 154 -6.72 -5.74 -21.90
C HIS A 154 -6.24 -5.38 -20.49
N VAL A 155 -5.38 -6.22 -19.91
CA VAL A 155 -4.76 -5.95 -18.60
C VAL A 155 -3.82 -4.76 -18.80
N ILE A 156 -4.22 -3.57 -18.34
CA ILE A 156 -3.43 -2.34 -18.47
C ILE A 156 -2.45 -2.25 -17.29
N LYS A 157 -2.74 -2.93 -16.17
CA LYS A 157 -1.92 -2.89 -14.96
C LYS A 157 -1.65 -4.28 -14.37
N SER A 158 -0.50 -4.86 -14.68
CA SER A 158 -0.02 -6.11 -14.10
C SER A 158 0.64 -5.98 -12.71
N HIS A 159 0.82 -4.76 -12.17
CA HIS A 159 1.76 -4.53 -11.05
C HIS A 159 1.23 -3.63 -9.90
N HIS A 160 -0.08 -3.42 -9.74
CA HIS A 160 -0.59 -2.55 -8.65
C HIS A 160 -1.01 -3.28 -7.38
N ASN A 161 -1.38 -4.55 -7.47
CA ASN A 161 -1.40 -5.43 -6.31
C ASN A 161 0.01 -5.96 -6.18
N VAL A 162 0.64 -5.80 -5.01
CA VAL A 162 1.98 -6.30 -4.67
C VAL A 162 2.18 -7.64 -5.40
N GLY A 163 2.96 -7.57 -6.49
CA GLY A 163 2.95 -8.58 -7.54
C GLY A 163 3.57 -9.85 -7.02
N GLY A 164 2.73 -10.73 -6.48
CA GLY A 164 3.13 -12.02 -5.94
C GLY A 164 4.03 -11.91 -4.73
N LEU A 165 3.45 -11.54 -3.58
CA LEU A 165 4.02 -12.00 -2.31
C LEU A 165 4.22 -13.52 -2.40
N PRO A 166 5.27 -14.09 -1.80
CA PRO A 166 5.52 -15.51 -1.82
C PRO A 166 4.25 -16.27 -1.45
N LYS A 167 3.96 -17.38 -2.14
CA LYS A 167 2.81 -18.26 -1.79
C LYS A 167 2.83 -18.71 -0.31
N GLU A 168 3.96 -18.55 0.35
CA GLU A 168 4.23 -18.91 1.74
C GLU A 168 3.86 -17.81 2.74
N MET A 169 3.63 -16.56 2.30
CA MET A 169 3.20 -15.47 3.18
C MET A 169 1.72 -15.66 3.56
N LYS A 170 1.50 -16.17 4.78
CA LYS A 170 0.16 -16.43 5.35
C LYS A 170 -0.43 -15.19 6.04
N MET A 171 -0.49 -14.06 5.36
CA MET A 171 -1.12 -12.85 5.89
C MET A 171 -2.52 -12.64 5.29
N GLY A 172 -3.45 -12.16 6.11
CA GLY A 172 -4.71 -11.61 5.62
C GLY A 172 -4.51 -10.25 4.93
N LEU A 173 -5.45 -9.85 4.07
CA LEU A 173 -5.41 -8.55 3.38
C LEU A 173 -6.34 -7.53 4.03
N VAL A 174 -5.87 -6.29 4.14
CA VAL A 174 -6.65 -5.12 4.58
C VAL A 174 -6.58 -4.03 3.49
N GLU A 175 -7.69 -3.80 2.81
CA GLU A 175 -7.76 -2.87 1.67
C GLU A 175 -8.78 -1.76 1.94
N PRO A 176 -8.43 -0.75 2.76
CA PRO A 176 -9.41 0.22 3.27
C PRO A 176 -9.94 1.19 2.20
N LEU A 177 -9.25 1.30 1.05
CA LEU A 177 -9.62 2.21 -0.03
C LEU A 177 -10.39 1.54 -1.17
N LYS A 178 -10.66 0.23 -1.09
CA LYS A 178 -11.17 -0.58 -2.20
C LYS A 178 -12.53 -0.13 -2.76
N GLU A 179 -13.28 0.68 -2.01
CA GLU A 179 -14.59 1.22 -2.37
C GLU A 179 -14.52 2.68 -2.85
N LEU A 180 -13.32 3.29 -2.88
CA LEU A 180 -13.13 4.71 -3.16
C LEU A 180 -12.52 4.95 -4.54
N PHE A 181 -12.92 6.06 -5.16
CA PHE A 181 -12.24 6.62 -6.33
C PHE A 181 -11.05 7.50 -5.94
N LYS A 182 -10.16 7.76 -6.91
CA LYS A 182 -8.91 8.49 -6.70
C LYS A 182 -9.09 9.92 -6.21
N ASP A 183 -10.18 10.58 -6.61
CA ASP A 183 -10.53 11.93 -6.17
C ASP A 183 -11.09 11.95 -4.74
N GLU A 184 -11.77 10.87 -4.32
CA GLU A 184 -12.24 10.68 -2.95
C GLU A 184 -11.09 10.39 -2.00
N VAL A 185 -10.11 9.59 -2.40
CA VAL A 185 -8.89 9.33 -1.63
C VAL A 185 -8.10 10.62 -1.35
N ARG A 186 -8.20 11.63 -2.22
CA ARG A 186 -7.51 12.93 -2.05
C ARG A 186 -8.23 13.90 -1.10
N LYS A 187 -9.51 13.66 -0.77
CA LYS A 187 -10.34 14.56 0.03
C LYS A 187 -10.31 14.18 1.50
#